data_AF-A0A1V4TT94-F1
#
_entry.id   AF-A0A1V4TT94-F1
#
_cell.length_a   1.000
_cell.length_b   1.000
_cell.length_c   1.000
_cell.angle_alpha   90.00
_cell.angle_beta   90.00
_cell.angle_gamma   90.00
#
_symmetry.space_group_name_H-M   'P 1'
#
loop_
_entity.id
_entity.type
_entity.pdbx_description
1 polymer ?
#
loop_
_entity_poly.entity_id
_entity_poly.type
_entity_poly.pdbx_seq_one_letter_code
_entity_poly.pdbx_strand_id
1 'polypeptide(L)'
;MNTYVEQISEDLGRRGSEIDGVAFAQQLAKEAGLRTEVLVREGAVTGEILKAADESDISMIVMGSSNPRGLAGLYLGNVAEAVTKRAKVSVYIVKPTEEEIEAVLAMAKPRPATVEEQALSAIIHSRKFKVGLALFSVYGVLYLIFTALGTYGRDIMATRLGGMNLGLVLGMTVILLAIIMALSFNMYAVRLEREGE
;
A
#
# COMPACT_ATOMS: atom_id res chain seq x y z
N MET A 1 21.65 -2.79 -7.05
CA MET A 1 20.47 -3.43 -7.68
C MET A 1 20.08 -4.64 -6.85
N ASN A 2 19.75 -4.44 -5.57
CA ASN A 2 19.58 -5.56 -4.62
C ASN A 2 18.52 -5.28 -3.53
N THR A 3 17.71 -4.22 -3.70
CA THR A 3 16.70 -3.79 -2.72
C THR A 3 15.28 -4.21 -3.14
N TYR A 4 15.10 -4.55 -4.42
CA TYR A 4 13.79 -4.93 -4.99
C TYR A 4 13.34 -6.32 -4.55
N VAL A 5 14.27 -7.29 -4.56
CA VAL A 5 14.02 -8.66 -4.11
C VAL A 5 13.88 -8.74 -2.59
N GLU A 6 14.58 -7.85 -1.87
CA GLU A 6 14.56 -7.71 -0.41
C GLU A 6 13.18 -7.22 0.10
N GLN A 7 12.59 -6.23 -0.57
CA GLN A 7 11.23 -5.78 -0.27
C GLN A 7 10.22 -6.91 -0.50
N ILE A 8 10.34 -7.69 -1.58
CA ILE A 8 9.40 -8.78 -1.88
C ILE A 8 9.43 -9.88 -0.80
N SER A 9 10.62 -10.22 -0.27
CA SER A 9 10.79 -11.23 0.79
C SER A 9 10.21 -10.79 2.15
N GLU A 10 10.40 -9.52 2.54
CA GLU A 10 9.78 -8.97 3.76
C GLU A 10 8.28 -8.69 3.57
N ASP A 11 7.83 -8.32 2.37
CA ASP A 11 6.42 -8.11 2.04
C ASP A 11 5.61 -9.40 1.91
N LEU A 12 6.24 -10.55 1.66
CA LEU A 12 5.53 -11.85 1.67
C LEU A 12 5.05 -12.23 3.08
N GLY A 13 5.68 -11.69 4.13
CA GLY A 13 5.30 -11.88 5.53
C GLY A 13 4.43 -10.76 6.12
N ARG A 14 4.36 -9.59 5.47
CA ARG A 14 3.48 -8.49 5.85
C ARG A 14 2.31 -8.36 4.86
N ARG A 15 1.25 -7.68 5.27
CA ARG A 15 0.17 -7.25 4.38
C ARG A 15 0.78 -6.33 3.31
N GLY A 16 1.18 -6.85 2.15
CA GLY A 16 1.81 -6.00 1.13
C GLY A 16 2.39 -6.67 -0.12
N SER A 17 2.68 -7.99 -0.15
CA SER A 17 3.25 -8.56 -1.37
C SER A 17 2.32 -8.43 -2.57
N GLU A 18 2.85 -7.88 -3.66
CA GLU A 18 2.19 -7.84 -4.97
C GLU A 18 1.88 -9.25 -5.48
N ILE A 19 2.38 -10.32 -4.86
CA ILE A 19 2.17 -11.72 -5.25
C ILE A 19 1.48 -12.49 -4.12
N ASP A 20 0.46 -13.27 -4.47
CA ASP A 20 -0.13 -14.26 -3.58
C ASP A 20 0.64 -15.59 -3.68
N GLY A 21 1.56 -15.81 -2.73
CA GLY A 21 2.41 -17.00 -2.71
C GLY A 21 1.65 -18.31 -2.51
N VAL A 22 0.50 -18.29 -1.81
CA VAL A 22 -0.31 -19.51 -1.60
C VAL A 22 -1.01 -19.89 -2.89
N ALA A 23 -1.66 -18.92 -3.55
CA ALA A 23 -2.32 -19.16 -4.83
C ALA A 23 -1.33 -19.63 -5.91
N PHE A 24 -0.13 -19.03 -5.95
CA PHE A 24 0.93 -19.46 -6.86
C PHE A 24 1.38 -20.91 -6.58
N ALA A 25 1.63 -21.27 -5.32
CA ALA A 25 2.01 -22.62 -4.94
C ALA A 25 0.93 -23.66 -5.29
N GLN A 26 -0.36 -23.34 -5.08
CA GLN A 26 -1.47 -24.21 -5.48
C GLN A 26 -1.52 -24.45 -6.99
N GLN A 27 -1.32 -23.40 -7.79
CA GLN A 27 -1.31 -23.50 -9.24
C GLN A 27 -0.15 -24.38 -9.72
N LEU A 28 1.06 -24.16 -9.19
CA LEU A 28 2.23 -24.98 -9.53
C LEU A 28 2.03 -26.45 -9.18
N ALA A 29 1.48 -26.73 -7.99
CA ALA A 29 1.19 -28.09 -7.58
C ALA A 29 0.10 -28.75 -8.45
N LYS A 30 -0.92 -27.98 -8.87
CA LYS A 30 -1.95 -28.46 -9.79
C LYS A 30 -1.37 -28.80 -11.17
N GLU A 31 -0.48 -27.97 -11.70
CA GLU A 31 0.23 -28.22 -12.96
C GLU A 31 1.12 -29.46 -12.88
N ALA A 32 1.72 -29.70 -11.70
CA ALA A 32 2.47 -30.92 -11.40
C ALA A 32 1.58 -32.15 -11.13
N GLY A 33 0.25 -32.03 -11.15
CA GLY A 33 -0.68 -33.12 -10.86
C GLY A 33 -0.70 -33.56 -9.39
N LEU A 34 -0.21 -32.72 -8.47
CA LEU A 34 -0.15 -32.99 -7.04
C LEU A 34 -1.47 -32.62 -6.35
N ARG A 35 -1.87 -33.43 -5.37
CA ARG A 35 -2.97 -33.08 -4.46
C ARG A 35 -2.48 -32.01 -3.49
N THR A 36 -3.28 -30.98 -3.29
CA THR A 36 -2.98 -29.90 -2.35
C THR A 36 -4.13 -29.62 -1.42
N GLU A 37 -3.79 -29.29 -0.18
CA GLU A 37 -4.71 -28.78 0.84
C GLU A 37 -4.10 -27.50 1.39
N VAL A 38 -4.92 -26.47 1.57
CA VAL A 38 -4.49 -25.18 2.13
C VAL A 38 -5.09 -25.01 3.52
N LEU A 39 -4.20 -24.83 4.49
CA LEU A 39 -4.56 -24.57 5.88
C LEU A 39 -4.14 -23.15 6.26
N VAL A 40 -5.13 -22.30 6.55
CA VAL A 40 -4.89 -20.99 7.16
C VAL A 40 -5.21 -21.12 8.65
N ARG A 41 -4.29 -20.64 9.50
CA ARG A 41 -4.39 -20.69 10.97
C ARG A 41 -3.95 -19.36 11.55
N GLU A 42 -4.57 -18.96 12.65
CA GLU A 42 -4.18 -17.78 13.43
C GLU A 42 -3.54 -18.24 14.74
N GLY A 43 -2.38 -17.68 15.07
CA GLY A 43 -1.65 -18.03 16.29
C GLY A 43 -0.16 -17.78 16.19
N ALA A 44 0.60 -18.32 17.15
CA ALA A 44 2.06 -18.26 17.10
C ALA A 44 2.58 -19.17 15.97
N VAL A 45 3.21 -18.59 14.95
CA VAL A 45 3.61 -19.28 13.70
C VAL A 45 4.28 -20.64 13.94
N THR A 46 5.33 -20.69 14.77
CA THR A 46 6.00 -21.95 15.11
C THR A 46 5.06 -22.97 15.77
N GLY A 47 4.19 -22.52 16.67
CA GLY A 47 3.25 -23.38 17.37
C GLY A 47 2.22 -23.99 16.39
N GLU A 48 1.65 -23.16 15.51
CA GLU A 48 0.67 -23.60 14.52
C GLU A 48 1.27 -24.53 13.47
N ILE A 49 2.52 -24.29 13.02
CA ILE A 49 3.22 -25.21 12.11
C ILE A 49 3.42 -26.59 12.74
N LEU A 50 3.92 -26.63 13.98
CA LEU A 50 4.16 -27.90 14.69
C LEU A 50 2.86 -28.64 14.99
N LYS A 51 1.81 -27.90 15.36
CA LYS A 51 0.48 -28.45 15.62
C LYS A 51 -0.14 -29.01 14.35
N ALA A 52 -0.07 -28.30 13.22
CA ALA A 52 -0.55 -28.81 11.95
C ALA A 52 0.22 -30.08 11.53
N ALA A 53 1.54 -30.12 11.73
CA ALA A 53 2.33 -31.31 11.46
C ALA A 53 1.92 -32.52 12.33
N ASP A 54 1.61 -32.29 13.61
CA ASP A 54 1.12 -33.31 14.54
C ASP A 54 -0.30 -33.79 14.18
N GLU A 55 -1.16 -32.91 13.65
CA GLU A 55 -2.56 -33.20 13.30
C GLU A 55 -2.70 -33.89 11.92
N SER A 56 -1.75 -33.69 11.00
CA SER A 56 -1.92 -34.03 9.58
C SER A 56 -1.17 -35.27 9.07
N ASP A 57 -0.62 -36.14 9.93
CA ASP A 57 0.13 -37.36 9.55
C ASP A 57 1.11 -37.15 8.37
N ILE A 58 1.89 -36.07 8.43
CA ILE A 58 2.88 -35.73 7.39
C ILE A 58 4.23 -36.37 7.72
N SER A 59 5.02 -36.69 6.69
CA SER A 59 6.36 -37.28 6.86
C SER A 59 7.50 -36.24 6.93
N MET A 60 7.25 -35.01 6.47
CA MET A 60 8.25 -33.95 6.38
C MET A 60 7.62 -32.55 6.32
N ILE A 61 8.30 -31.57 6.91
CA ILE A 61 8.01 -30.14 6.75
C ILE A 61 9.04 -29.57 5.76
N VAL A 62 8.56 -28.89 4.71
CA VAL A 62 9.40 -28.12 3.79
C VAL A 62 9.15 -26.65 4.03
N MET A 63 10.20 -25.87 4.28
CA MET A 63 10.05 -24.43 4.47
C MET A 63 11.30 -23.65 4.03
N GLY A 64 11.10 -22.39 3.67
CA GLY A 64 12.21 -21.46 3.45
C GLY A 64 12.85 -21.02 4.77
N SER A 65 14.01 -20.37 4.68
CA SER A 65 14.60 -19.63 5.79
C SER A 65 14.52 -18.12 5.55
N SER A 66 13.96 -17.36 6.49
CA SER A 66 13.98 -15.89 6.45
C SER A 66 15.42 -15.41 6.68
N ASN A 67 15.98 -14.64 5.75
CA ASN A 67 17.28 -13.99 5.94
C ASN A 67 17.19 -12.48 5.64
N PRO A 68 17.13 -11.60 6.65
CA PRO A 68 17.14 -10.17 6.42
C PRO A 68 18.52 -9.58 6.06
N ARG A 69 19.63 -10.33 6.13
CA ARG A 69 20.98 -9.77 5.94
C ARG A 69 21.95 -10.80 5.39
N GLY A 70 22.67 -10.46 4.32
CA GLY A 70 23.72 -11.25 3.67
C GLY A 70 24.94 -11.59 4.55
N LEU A 71 24.74 -12.23 5.70
CA LEU A 71 25.76 -12.90 6.48
C LEU A 71 25.72 -14.40 6.14
N ALA A 72 26.60 -14.77 5.21
CA ALA A 72 27.11 -16.10 4.90
C ALA A 72 26.28 -17.30 5.44
N GLY A 73 25.29 -17.74 4.67
CA GLY A 73 24.94 -19.16 4.48
C GLY A 73 24.52 -20.03 5.67
N LEU A 74 24.59 -19.57 6.92
CA LEU A 74 24.54 -20.42 8.13
C LEU A 74 23.41 -20.06 9.11
N TYR A 75 22.72 -18.93 8.94
CA TYR A 75 21.65 -18.54 9.85
C TYR A 75 20.29 -19.11 9.40
N LEU A 76 19.65 -19.88 10.27
CA LEU A 76 18.25 -20.28 10.15
C LEU A 76 17.42 -19.15 10.77
N GLY A 77 16.48 -18.56 10.01
CA GLY A 77 15.54 -17.58 10.58
C GLY A 77 14.80 -18.16 11.79
N ASN A 78 14.38 -17.31 12.73
CA ASN A 78 13.81 -17.72 14.03
C ASN A 78 12.73 -18.81 13.93
N VAL A 79 11.83 -18.72 12.94
CA VAL A 79 10.77 -19.72 12.73
C VAL A 79 11.37 -21.04 12.26
N ALA A 80 12.23 -21.02 11.23
CA ALA A 80 12.88 -22.21 10.68
C ALA A 80 13.73 -22.92 11.74
N GLU A 81 14.50 -22.16 12.53
CA GLU A 81 15.27 -22.71 13.64
C GLU A 81 14.38 -23.38 14.69
N ALA A 82 13.32 -22.69 15.13
CA ALA A 82 12.44 -23.20 16.17
C ALA A 82 11.64 -24.43 15.71
N VAL A 83 11.22 -24.49 14.44
CA VAL A 83 10.55 -25.66 13.84
C VAL A 83 11.54 -26.82 13.76
N THR A 84 12.75 -26.60 13.24
CA THR A 84 13.79 -27.65 13.10
C THR A 84 14.16 -28.28 14.44
N LYS A 85 14.21 -27.49 15.52
CA LYS A 85 14.53 -27.98 16.87
C LYS A 85 13.40 -28.78 17.55
N ARG A 86 12.15 -28.62 17.11
CA ARG A 86 10.96 -29.10 17.86
C ARG A 86 10.05 -30.04 17.06
N ALA A 87 10.19 -30.08 15.74
CA ALA A 87 9.40 -30.97 14.89
C ALA A 87 9.69 -32.44 15.21
N LYS A 88 8.63 -33.26 15.22
CA LYS A 88 8.74 -34.72 15.35
C LYS A 88 9.06 -35.42 14.02
N VAL A 89 8.94 -34.68 12.92
CA VAL A 89 9.15 -35.13 11.54
C VAL A 89 10.37 -34.44 10.94
N SER A 90 10.89 -34.96 9.83
CA SER A 90 12.00 -34.33 9.13
C SER A 90 11.67 -32.91 8.69
N VAL A 91 12.63 -31.99 8.77
CA VAL A 91 12.48 -30.61 8.30
C VAL A 91 13.50 -30.35 7.20
N TYR A 92 13.02 -30.00 6.02
CA TYR A 92 13.83 -29.65 4.86
C TYR A 92 13.80 -28.14 4.64
N ILE A 93 14.97 -27.51 4.78
CA ILE A 93 15.12 -26.06 4.63
C ILE A 93 15.59 -25.75 3.21
N VAL A 94 14.76 -25.02 2.48
CA VAL A 94 15.06 -24.58 1.12
C VAL A 94 15.68 -23.18 1.18
N LYS A 95 16.85 -23.04 0.55
CA LYS A 95 17.53 -21.76 0.35
C LYS A 95 17.60 -21.49 -1.14
N PRO A 96 16.63 -20.75 -1.71
CA PRO A 96 16.62 -20.49 -3.14
C PRO A 96 17.77 -19.55 -3.52
N THR A 97 18.31 -19.71 -4.72
CA THR A 97 19.25 -18.76 -5.31
C THR A 97 18.51 -17.50 -5.76
N GLU A 98 19.23 -16.39 -5.97
CA GLU A 98 18.65 -15.16 -6.53
C GLU A 98 17.98 -15.44 -7.88
N GLU A 99 18.62 -16.25 -8.72
CA GLU A 99 18.10 -16.67 -10.03
C GLU A 99 16.79 -17.47 -9.92
N GLU A 100 16.69 -18.38 -8.95
CA GLU A 100 15.47 -19.15 -8.69
C GLU A 100 14.32 -18.26 -8.19
N ILE A 101 14.65 -17.28 -7.33
CA ILE A 101 13.67 -16.29 -6.86
C ILE A 101 13.16 -15.47 -8.05
N GLU A 102 14.05 -14.92 -8.87
CA GLU A 102 13.68 -14.12 -10.04
C GLU A 102 12.82 -14.92 -11.03
N ALA A 103 13.18 -16.18 -11.31
CA ALA A 103 12.39 -17.04 -12.17
C ALA A 103 10.97 -17.27 -11.61
N VAL A 104 10.84 -17.54 -10.31
CA VAL A 104 9.53 -17.69 -9.65
C VAL A 104 8.72 -16.41 -9.71
N LEU A 105 9.33 -15.26 -9.45
CA LEU A 105 8.66 -13.96 -9.51
C LEU A 105 8.18 -13.61 -10.92
N ALA A 106 8.93 -13.99 -11.97
CA ALA A 106 8.53 -13.80 -13.35
C ALA A 106 7.33 -14.68 -13.76
N MET A 107 7.19 -15.85 -13.12
CA MET A 107 6.06 -16.77 -13.34
C MET A 107 4.83 -16.41 -12.51
N ALA A 108 5.03 -15.79 -11.35
CA ALA A 108 3.96 -15.44 -10.44
C ALA A 108 3.12 -14.29 -10.99
N LYS A 109 1.80 -14.49 -11.04
CA LYS A 109 0.89 -13.41 -11.40
C LYS A 109 0.77 -12.45 -10.22
N PRO A 110 0.77 -11.13 -10.47
CA PRO A 110 0.49 -10.18 -9.42
C PRO A 110 -0.92 -10.43 -8.86
N ARG A 111 -1.01 -10.41 -7.54
CA ARG A 111 -2.23 -10.38 -6.76
C ARG A 111 -3.14 -9.31 -7.34
N PRO A 112 -4.41 -9.61 -7.63
CA PRO A 112 -5.36 -8.58 -7.99
C PRO A 112 -5.44 -7.59 -6.83
N ALA A 113 -5.17 -6.31 -7.12
CA ALA A 113 -5.30 -5.23 -6.14
C ALA A 113 -6.67 -5.33 -5.48
N THR A 114 -6.73 -5.11 -4.18
CA THR A 114 -8.01 -5.13 -3.45
C THR A 114 -8.97 -4.10 -4.03
N VAL A 115 -10.29 -4.32 -3.89
CA VAL A 115 -11.30 -3.36 -4.38
C VAL A 115 -11.04 -1.95 -3.85
N GLU A 116 -10.52 -1.86 -2.63
CA GLU A 116 -10.13 -0.61 -1.98
C GLU A 116 -8.92 0.06 -2.65
N GLU A 117 -7.85 -0.69 -2.93
CA GLU A 117 -6.66 -0.17 -3.63
C GLU A 117 -6.98 0.25 -5.07
N GLN A 118 -7.82 -0.51 -5.76
CA GLN A 118 -8.30 -0.17 -7.11
C GLN A 118 -9.15 1.10 -7.09
N ALA A 119 -10.08 1.22 -6.14
CA ALA A 119 -10.91 2.40 -5.99
C ALA A 119 -10.07 3.63 -5.62
N LEU A 120 -9.13 3.51 -4.69
CA LEU A 120 -8.25 4.60 -4.28
C LEU A 120 -7.37 5.08 -5.45
N SER A 121 -6.75 4.15 -6.18
CA SER A 121 -5.93 4.48 -7.34
C SER A 121 -6.76 5.14 -8.45
N ALA A 122 -7.95 4.63 -8.73
CA ALA A 122 -8.87 5.21 -9.71
C ALA A 122 -9.30 6.64 -9.31
N ILE A 123 -9.55 6.88 -8.03
CA ILE A 123 -9.90 8.21 -7.51
C ILE A 123 -8.72 9.17 -7.64
N ILE A 124 -7.52 8.80 -7.19
CA ILE A 124 -6.32 9.67 -7.22
C ILE A 124 -5.93 10.03 -8.66
N HIS A 125 -6.06 9.09 -9.60
CA HIS A 125 -5.74 9.34 -11.00
C HIS A 125 -6.88 10.00 -11.78
N SER A 126 -8.07 10.13 -11.18
CA SER A 126 -9.20 10.76 -11.83
C SER A 126 -8.93 12.23 -12.15
N ARG A 127 -9.46 12.69 -13.29
CA ARG A 127 -9.43 14.12 -13.65
C ARG A 127 -10.10 14.98 -12.59
N LYS A 128 -11.16 14.48 -11.95
CA LYS A 128 -11.87 15.17 -10.85
C LYS A 128 -10.93 15.46 -9.68
N PHE A 129 -10.16 14.48 -9.22
CA PHE A 129 -9.21 14.66 -8.12
C PHE A 129 -8.11 15.68 -8.46
N LYS A 130 -7.53 15.59 -9.66
CA LYS A 130 -6.50 16.54 -10.11
C LYS A 130 -7.00 17.98 -10.19
N VAL A 131 -8.21 18.18 -10.74
CA VAL A 131 -8.82 19.52 -10.81
C VAL A 131 -9.17 20.04 -9.42
N GLY A 132 -9.75 19.21 -8.55
CA GLY A 132 -10.06 19.58 -7.17
C GLY A 132 -8.80 19.99 -6.40
N LEU A 133 -7.72 19.22 -6.54
CA LEU A 133 -6.44 19.51 -5.90
C LEU A 133 -5.81 20.80 -6.42
N ALA A 134 -5.88 21.08 -7.72
CA ALA A 134 -5.38 22.34 -8.30
C ALA A 134 -6.16 23.55 -7.77
N LEU A 135 -7.50 23.48 -7.76
CA LEU A 135 -8.37 24.53 -7.23
C LEU A 135 -8.13 24.78 -5.73
N PHE A 136 -8.00 23.72 -4.94
CA PHE A 136 -7.64 23.79 -3.52
C PHE A 136 -6.27 24.44 -3.32
N SER A 137 -5.27 24.09 -4.13
CA SER A 137 -3.92 24.65 -4.04
C SER A 137 -3.91 26.15 -4.33
N VAL A 138 -4.62 26.59 -5.38
CA VAL A 138 -4.75 28.03 -5.71
C VAL A 138 -5.43 28.79 -4.58
N TYR A 139 -6.53 28.26 -4.05
CA TYR A 139 -7.22 28.87 -2.92
C TYR A 139 -6.34 28.93 -1.66
N GLY A 140 -5.63 27.86 -1.34
CA GLY A 140 -4.72 27.78 -0.20
C GLY A 140 -3.62 28.85 -0.27
N VAL A 141 -3.05 29.09 -1.44
CA VAL A 141 -2.04 30.15 -1.66
C VAL A 141 -2.66 31.54 -1.45
N LEU A 142 -3.85 31.81 -2.01
CA LEU A 142 -4.55 33.08 -1.80
C LEU A 142 -4.88 33.34 -0.33
N TYR A 143 -5.35 32.31 0.37
CA TYR A 143 -5.66 32.38 1.80
C TYR A 143 -4.40 32.60 2.65
N LEU A 144 -3.29 31.97 2.29
CA LEU A 144 -2.01 32.15 2.97
C LEU A 144 -1.49 33.58 2.79
N ILE A 145 -1.60 34.15 1.58
CA ILE A 145 -1.27 35.56 1.33
C ILE A 145 -2.16 36.49 2.17
N PHE A 146 -3.48 36.25 2.17
CA PHE A 146 -4.42 37.03 2.98
C PHE A 146 -4.06 37.00 4.47
N THR A 147 -3.76 35.80 4.99
CA THR A 147 -3.39 35.59 6.39
C THR A 147 -2.06 36.27 6.72
N ALA A 148 -1.07 36.18 5.83
CA ALA A 148 0.23 36.85 6.00
C ALA A 148 0.08 38.37 6.01
N LEU A 149 -0.71 38.94 5.10
CA LEU A 149 -1.04 40.36 5.08
C LEU A 149 -1.80 40.80 6.34
N GLY A 150 -2.73 39.97 6.83
CA GLY A 150 -3.44 40.22 8.09
C GLY A 150 -2.51 40.25 9.31
N THR A 151 -1.51 39.38 9.31
CA THR A 151 -0.58 39.20 10.43
C THR A 151 0.51 40.28 10.45
N TYR A 152 1.18 40.50 9.31
CA TYR A 152 2.37 41.35 9.22
C TYR A 152 2.09 42.73 8.58
N GLY A 153 1.05 42.84 7.76
CA GLY A 153 0.70 44.05 7.00
C GLY A 153 -0.51 44.78 7.58
N ARG A 154 -0.62 44.89 8.92
CA ARG A 154 -1.80 45.49 9.59
C ARG A 154 -2.13 46.90 9.08
N ASP A 155 -1.13 47.72 8.76
CA ASP A 155 -1.34 49.07 8.20
C ASP A 155 -1.96 49.04 6.81
N ILE A 156 -1.56 48.07 5.97
CA ILE A 156 -2.14 47.86 4.63
C ILE A 156 -3.59 47.41 4.77
N MET A 157 -3.86 46.45 5.66
CA MET A 157 -5.22 45.97 5.91
C MET A 157 -6.13 47.06 6.49
N ALA A 158 -5.56 48.02 7.25
CA ALA A 158 -6.27 49.16 7.80
C ALA A 158 -6.70 50.20 6.75
N THR A 159 -6.11 50.19 5.56
CA THR A 159 -6.45 51.14 4.48
C THR A 159 -7.93 51.04 4.12
N ARG A 160 -8.53 52.18 3.80
CA ARG A 160 -9.94 52.25 3.42
C ARG A 160 -10.08 52.10 1.90
N LEU A 161 -10.92 51.16 1.47
CA LEU A 161 -11.32 50.97 0.09
C LEU A 161 -12.86 50.98 0.02
N GLY A 162 -13.43 51.91 -0.75
CA GLY A 162 -14.89 52.04 -0.86
C GLY A 162 -15.60 52.33 0.47
N GLY A 163 -14.92 53.01 1.41
CA GLY A 163 -15.45 53.32 2.74
C GLY A 163 -15.31 52.20 3.78
N MET A 164 -14.92 50.99 3.36
CA MET A 164 -14.69 49.84 4.23
C MET A 164 -13.20 49.56 4.43
N ASN A 165 -12.86 48.81 5.48
CA ASN A 165 -11.51 48.34 5.74
C ASN A 165 -11.07 47.30 4.68
N LEU A 166 -9.87 47.46 4.12
CA LEU A 166 -9.36 46.58 3.06
C LEU A 166 -9.28 45.12 3.50
N GLY A 167 -8.91 44.86 4.76
CA GLY A 167 -8.91 43.51 5.32
C GLY A 167 -10.30 42.85 5.32
N LEU A 168 -11.36 43.63 5.58
CA LEU A 168 -12.74 43.14 5.54
C LEU A 168 -13.17 42.84 4.09
N VAL A 169 -12.83 43.71 3.14
CA VAL A 169 -13.09 43.51 1.70
C VAL A 169 -12.39 42.25 1.18
N LEU A 170 -11.10 42.10 1.47
CA LEU A 170 -10.33 40.93 1.05
C LEU A 170 -10.84 39.66 1.71
N GLY A 171 -11.21 39.71 2.99
CA GLY A 171 -11.79 38.57 3.71
C GLY A 171 -13.10 38.10 3.07
N MET A 172 -14.03 39.02 2.80
CA MET A 172 -15.27 38.72 2.08
C MET A 172 -14.99 38.15 0.68
N THR A 173 -13.99 38.70 -0.02
CA THR A 173 -13.60 38.24 -1.36
C THR A 173 -13.09 36.80 -1.34
N VAL A 174 -12.24 36.45 -0.37
CA VAL A 174 -11.71 35.09 -0.23
C VAL A 174 -12.83 34.10 0.10
N ILE A 175 -13.79 34.48 0.97
CA ILE A 175 -14.95 33.63 1.27
C ILE A 175 -15.83 33.43 0.03
N LEU A 176 -16.15 34.50 -0.70
CA LEU A 176 -16.94 34.40 -1.94
C LEU A 176 -16.24 33.55 -3.00
N LEU A 177 -14.93 33.73 -3.16
CA LEU A 177 -14.12 32.94 -4.09
C LEU A 177 -14.13 31.46 -3.72
N ALA A 178 -14.08 31.11 -2.43
CA ALA A 178 -14.20 29.73 -1.96
C ALA A 178 -15.53 29.10 -2.38
N ILE A 179 -16.64 29.83 -2.20
CA ILE A 179 -17.99 29.36 -2.56
C ILE A 179 -18.10 29.18 -4.08
N ILE A 180 -17.66 30.16 -4.86
CA ILE A 180 -17.69 30.10 -6.34
C ILE A 180 -16.86 28.93 -6.84
N MET A 181 -15.67 28.72 -6.29
CA MET A 181 -14.79 27.60 -6.63
C MET A 181 -15.42 26.25 -6.29
N ALA A 182 -16.05 26.13 -5.11
CA ALA A 182 -16.75 24.91 -4.71
C ALA A 182 -17.93 24.58 -5.64
N LEU A 183 -18.76 25.58 -5.98
CA LEU A 183 -19.86 25.41 -6.92
C LEU A 183 -19.37 25.07 -8.32
N SER A 184 -18.31 25.73 -8.79
CA SER A 184 -17.71 25.49 -10.11
C SER A 184 -17.13 24.08 -10.21
N PHE A 185 -16.44 23.62 -9.16
CA PHE A 185 -15.93 22.26 -9.08
C PHE A 185 -17.06 21.23 -9.07
N ASN A 186 -18.11 21.47 -8.28
CA ASN A 186 -19.27 20.58 -8.24
C ASN A 186 -19.96 20.49 -9.61
N MET A 187 -20.18 21.63 -10.28
CA MET A 187 -20.71 21.66 -11.65
C MET A 187 -19.81 20.93 -12.65
N TYR A 188 -18.49 21.11 -12.55
CA TYR A 188 -17.51 20.41 -13.38
C TYR A 188 -17.55 18.90 -13.16
N ALA A 189 -17.62 18.46 -11.91
CA ALA A 189 -17.70 17.05 -11.55
C ALA A 189 -18.96 16.39 -12.11
N VAL A 190 -20.12 17.04 -11.98
CA VAL A 190 -21.41 16.58 -12.54
C VAL A 190 -21.36 16.52 -14.07
N ARG A 191 -20.71 17.49 -14.72
CA ARG A 191 -20.57 17.48 -16.20
C ARG A 191 -19.70 16.33 -16.69
N LEU A 192 -18.59 16.06 -16.01
CA LEU A 192 -17.74 14.91 -16.33
C LEU A 192 -18.43 13.56 -16.14
N GLU A 193 -19.38 13.45 -15.19
CA GLU A 193 -20.18 12.24 -15.01
C GLU A 193 -21.11 12.00 -16.20
N ARG A 194 -21.67 13.07 -16.77
CA ARG A 194 -22.59 13.00 -17.92
C ARG A 194 -21.89 12.76 -19.25
N GLU A 195 -20.62 13.13 -19.38
CA GLU A 195 -19.82 12.94 -20.60
C GLU A 195 -19.04 11.60 -20.58
N GLY A 196 -19.05 10.87 -19.47
CA GLY A 196 -18.37 9.59 -19.27
C GLY A 196 -19.27 8.35 -19.34
N GLU A 197 -20.57 8.53 -19.63
CA GLU A 197 -21.51 7.50 -20.10
C GLU A 197 -21.63 7.55 -21.63
#